data_AF-A0A3E1Y5H3-F1
#
_entry.id   AF-A0A3E1Y5H3-F1
#
_cell.length_a   1.000
_cell.length_b   1.000
_cell.length_c   1.000
_cell.angle_alpha   90.00
_cell.angle_beta   90.00
_cell.angle_gamma   90.00
#
_symmetry.space_group_name_H-M   'P 1'
#
loop_
_entity.id
_entity.type
_entity.pdbx_description
1 polymer ?
#
loop_
_entity_poly.entity_id
_entity_poly.type
_entity_poly.pdbx_seq_one_letter_code
_entity_poly.pdbx_strand_id
1 'polypeptide(L)'
;MGETKNKSSVLLSIFKRKGGEGPMTKIISDDNKQSFLNQISLLIVEEQPLICFKRDESNWLLITNTRIIEEKEGIRLAIPYCELVEVNLAMQEEFRDKVMNKKDFTRLVLKDTSGRSYIVRMEKGEPYQGIYQMLHHIVSSKKAAH
;
A
#
# COMPACT_ATOMS: atom_id res chain seq x y z
N MET A 1 -11.61 16.21 12.40
CA MET A 1 -11.48 15.99 10.94
C MET A 1 -11.78 14.53 10.69
N GLY A 2 -12.81 14.22 9.91
CA GLY A 2 -13.29 12.85 9.75
C GLY A 2 -12.27 11.98 9.01
N GLU A 3 -11.93 10.82 9.58
CA GLU A 3 -11.13 9.80 8.91
C GLU A 3 -11.83 9.39 7.60
N THR A 4 -11.15 9.57 6.47
CA THR A 4 -11.68 9.13 5.17
C THR A 4 -11.55 7.61 5.08
N LYS A 5 -12.57 6.88 5.56
CA LYS A 5 -12.66 5.43 5.42
C LYS A 5 -12.99 5.08 3.97
N ASN A 6 -12.06 4.43 3.29
CA ASN A 6 -12.34 3.86 1.98
C ASN A 6 -13.12 2.56 2.15
N LYS A 7 -14.09 2.31 1.27
CA LYS A 7 -14.84 1.04 1.29
C LYS A 7 -13.88 -0.10 0.96
N SER A 8 -13.63 -0.99 1.92
CA SER A 8 -12.75 -2.16 1.80
C SER A 8 -13.04 -2.97 0.54
N SER A 9 -14.32 -3.19 0.24
CA SER A 9 -14.77 -3.92 -0.95
C SER A 9 -14.36 -3.25 -2.28
N VAL A 10 -14.35 -1.91 -2.33
CA VAL A 10 -13.93 -1.15 -3.52
C VAL A 10 -12.42 -1.28 -3.72
N LEU A 11 -11.64 -1.10 -2.65
CA LEU A 11 -10.19 -1.22 -2.71
C LEU A 11 -9.74 -2.62 -3.14
N LEU A 12 -10.30 -3.66 -2.51
CA LEU A 12 -10.03 -5.04 -2.87
C LEU A 12 -10.48 -5.37 -4.31
N SER A 13 -11.61 -4.82 -4.76
CA SER A 13 -12.08 -4.99 -6.14
C SER A 13 -11.14 -4.34 -7.16
N ILE A 14 -10.56 -3.17 -6.84
CA ILE A 14 -9.56 -2.54 -7.69
C ILE A 14 -8.31 -3.40 -7.76
N PHE A 15 -7.79 -3.83 -6.60
CA PHE A 15 -6.61 -4.69 -6.52
C PHE A 15 -6.77 -5.96 -7.37
N LYS A 16 -7.88 -6.69 -7.19
CA LYS A 16 -8.17 -7.93 -7.94
C LYS A 16 -8.36 -7.74 -9.45
N ARG A 17 -8.82 -6.57 -9.90
CA ARG A 17 -9.09 -6.29 -11.33
C ARG A 17 -7.89 -5.69 -12.08
N LYS A 18 -6.99 -5.03 -11.36
CA LYS A 18 -5.86 -4.27 -11.92
C LYS A 18 -4.50 -4.89 -11.61
N GLY A 19 -4.51 -6.03 -10.95
CA GLY A 19 -3.36 -6.72 -10.42
C GLY A 19 -3.82 -7.97 -9.70
N GLY A 20 -3.15 -8.31 -8.59
CA GLY A 20 -3.56 -9.42 -7.76
C GLY A 20 -2.49 -9.82 -6.75
N GLU A 21 -2.76 -10.92 -6.05
CA GLU A 21 -1.81 -11.50 -5.10
C GLU A 21 -0.52 -11.99 -5.79
N GLY A 22 0.53 -12.12 -5.00
CA GLY A 22 1.79 -12.74 -5.40
C GLY A 22 2.27 -13.71 -4.33
N PRO A 23 3.46 -14.31 -4.51
CA PRO A 23 4.13 -15.09 -3.48
C PRO A 23 4.22 -14.39 -2.11
N MET A 24 4.56 -13.10 -2.08
CA MET A 24 4.77 -12.33 -0.85
C MET A 24 3.63 -11.36 -0.53
N THR A 25 2.77 -11.07 -1.50
CA THR A 25 1.64 -10.15 -1.34
C THR A 25 0.33 -10.90 -1.31
N LYS A 26 -0.38 -10.83 -0.17
CA LYS A 26 -1.65 -11.53 0.04
C LYS A 26 -2.77 -10.58 0.43
N ILE A 27 -3.98 -10.90 -0.02
CA ILE A 27 -5.20 -10.34 0.55
C ILE A 27 -5.39 -11.03 1.90
N ILE A 28 -5.59 -10.24 2.95
CA ILE A 28 -5.83 -10.77 4.28
C ILE A 28 -7.27 -11.29 4.35
N SER A 29 -7.42 -12.55 4.74
CA SER A 29 -8.68 -13.25 4.95
C SER A 29 -8.67 -13.99 6.28
N ASP A 30 -9.83 -14.50 6.71
CA ASP A 30 -9.90 -15.30 7.93
C ASP A 30 -9.03 -16.56 7.89
N ASP A 31 -8.79 -17.10 6.70
CA ASP A 31 -7.99 -18.31 6.51
C ASP A 31 -6.48 -18.08 6.69
N ASN A 32 -6.01 -16.85 6.41
CA ASN A 32 -4.57 -16.54 6.43
C ASN A 32 -4.19 -15.45 7.46
N LYS A 33 -5.15 -14.84 8.16
CA LYS A 33 -4.90 -13.76 9.13
C LYS A 33 -3.89 -14.11 10.21
N GLN A 34 -3.79 -15.39 10.57
CA GLN A 34 -2.83 -15.85 11.59
C GLN A 34 -1.37 -15.57 11.18
N SER A 35 -1.07 -15.59 9.88
CA SER A 35 0.25 -15.27 9.34
C SER A 35 0.62 -13.78 9.46
N PHE A 36 -0.36 -12.94 9.79
CA PHE A 36 -0.25 -11.48 9.82
C PHE A 36 -0.61 -10.87 11.17
N LEU A 37 -0.71 -11.67 12.25
CA LEU A 37 -1.11 -11.18 13.57
C LEU A 37 -0.28 -9.99 14.06
N ASN A 38 1.04 -10.02 13.84
CA ASN A 38 1.94 -8.93 14.24
C ASN A 38 1.63 -7.62 13.51
N GLN A 39 1.20 -7.71 12.26
CA GLN A 39 0.81 -6.55 11.46
C GLN A 39 -0.60 -6.07 11.85
N ILE A 40 -1.52 -7.01 12.10
CA ILE A 40 -2.92 -6.75 12.49
C ILE A 40 -3.01 -6.15 13.90
N SER A 41 -2.08 -6.46 14.81
CA SER A 41 -2.08 -5.89 16.17
C SER A 41 -1.80 -4.39 16.20
N LEU A 42 -1.35 -3.81 15.08
CA LEU A 42 -1.07 -2.37 14.94
C LEU A 42 -2.31 -1.56 14.53
N LEU A 43 -3.41 -2.24 14.20
CA LEU A 43 -4.61 -1.60 13.71
C LEU A 43 -5.33 -0.84 14.82
N ILE A 44 -5.85 0.34 14.48
CA ILE A 44 -6.74 1.07 15.38
C ILE A 44 -8.16 0.50 15.34
N VAL A 45 -9.00 0.93 16.27
CA VAL A 45 -10.41 0.50 16.35
C VAL A 45 -11.11 0.79 15.02
N GLU A 46 -11.85 -0.20 14.50
CA GLU A 46 -12.57 -0.17 13.20
C GLU A 46 -11.69 -0.11 11.93
N GLU A 47 -10.36 -0.19 12.07
CA GLU A 47 -9.45 -0.35 10.94
C GLU A 47 -9.44 -1.82 10.48
N GLN A 48 -9.59 -2.03 9.18
CA GLN A 48 -9.64 -3.36 8.58
C GLN A 48 -8.36 -3.62 7.78
N PRO A 49 -7.64 -4.73 8.02
CA PRO A 49 -6.52 -5.13 7.19
C PRO A 49 -7.04 -5.59 5.82
N LEU A 50 -6.39 -5.18 4.73
CA LEU A 50 -6.82 -5.55 3.37
C LEU A 50 -5.77 -6.39 2.66
N ILE A 51 -4.57 -5.85 2.51
CA ILE A 51 -3.49 -6.47 1.73
C ILE A 51 -2.20 -6.32 2.52
N CYS A 52 -1.38 -7.38 2.55
CA CYS A 52 -0.06 -7.35 3.14
C CYS A 52 0.96 -7.89 2.15
N PHE A 53 1.99 -7.09 1.88
CA PHE A 53 3.25 -7.55 1.31
C PHE A 53 4.22 -7.82 2.46
N LYS A 54 4.70 -9.05 2.60
CA LYS A 54 5.59 -9.44 3.71
C LYS A 54 6.79 -10.23 3.18
N ARG A 55 7.98 -9.66 3.32
CA ARG A 55 9.25 -10.38 3.07
C ARG A 55 9.69 -11.12 4.32
N ASP A 56 9.63 -10.42 5.45
CA ASP A 56 9.94 -10.91 6.80
C ASP A 56 9.26 -10.02 7.85
N GLU A 57 9.48 -10.28 9.14
CA GLU A 57 8.84 -9.53 10.24
C GLU A 57 9.30 -8.06 10.36
N SER A 58 10.44 -7.70 9.76
CA SER A 58 11.02 -6.35 9.78
C SER A 58 10.90 -5.62 8.44
N ASN A 59 10.34 -6.27 7.41
CA ASN A 59 10.22 -5.75 6.06
C ASN A 59 8.85 -6.13 5.48
N TRP A 60 7.86 -5.28 5.71
CA TRP A 60 6.49 -5.50 5.24
C TRP A 60 5.76 -4.18 4.99
N LEU A 61 4.73 -4.26 4.15
CA LEU A 61 3.80 -3.18 3.83
C LEU A 61 2.38 -3.69 4.04
N LEU A 62 1.65 -3.06 4.95
CA LEU A 62 0.25 -3.32 5.24
C LEU A 62 -0.62 -2.19 4.68
N ILE A 63 -1.61 -2.56 3.88
CA ILE A 63 -2.62 -1.65 3.36
C ILE A 63 -3.93 -1.97 4.09
N THR A 64 -4.51 -0.95 4.69
CA THR A 64 -5.77 -1.02 5.42
C THR A 64 -6.85 -0.20 4.71
N ASN A 65 -8.06 -0.18 5.26
CA ASN A 65 -9.13 0.68 4.77
C ASN A 65 -8.95 2.18 5.09
N THR A 66 -7.98 2.55 5.94
CA THR A 66 -7.75 3.95 6.38
C THR A 66 -6.35 4.48 6.11
N ARG A 67 -5.32 3.62 6.00
CA ARG A 67 -3.92 4.05 5.87
C ARG A 67 -3.02 2.97 5.27
N ILE A 68 -1.79 3.39 5.01
CA ILE A 68 -0.66 2.52 4.66
C ILE A 68 0.23 2.46 5.89
N ILE A 69 0.70 1.27 6.26
CA ILE A 69 1.70 1.06 7.31
C ILE A 69 2.86 0.29 6.70
N GLU A 70 4.08 0.80 6.82
CA GLU A 70 5.30 0.13 6.39
C GLU A 70 6.21 -0.07 7.59
N GLU A 71 6.80 -1.26 7.68
CA GLU A 71 7.96 -1.51 8.52
C GLU A 71 9.14 -1.84 7.60
N LYS A 72 10.23 -1.10 7.77
CA LYS A 72 11.46 -1.29 7.03
C LYS A 72 12.63 -1.18 8.00
N GLU A 73 13.33 -2.30 8.21
CA GLU A 73 14.52 -2.37 9.06
C GLU A 73 14.28 -1.82 10.48
N GLY A 74 13.09 -2.11 11.04
CA GLY A 74 12.69 -1.67 12.38
C GLY A 74 12.19 -0.21 12.45
N ILE A 75 12.18 0.52 11.33
CA ILE A 75 11.57 1.84 11.23
C ILE A 75 10.15 1.67 10.72
N ARG A 76 9.19 2.23 11.46
CA ARG A 76 7.78 2.20 11.10
C ARG A 76 7.31 3.53 10.56
N LEU A 77 6.62 3.48 9.43
CA LEU A 77 5.92 4.58 8.80
C LEU A 77 4.43 4.27 8.76
N ALA A 78 3.59 5.27 9.02
CA ALA A 78 2.15 5.17 8.81
C ALA A 78 1.67 6.42 8.07
N ILE A 79 0.97 6.25 6.96
CA ILE A 79 0.44 7.34 6.13
C ILE A 79 -1.09 7.21 6.08
N PRO A 80 -1.83 8.04 6.84
CA PRO A 80 -3.27 8.17 6.70
C PRO A 80 -3.68 8.54 5.27
N TYR A 81 -4.74 7.92 4.75
CA TYR A 81 -5.23 8.29 3.41
C TYR A 81 -5.71 9.73 3.34
N CYS A 82 -6.14 10.34 4.44
CA CYS A 82 -6.47 11.77 4.49
C CYS A 82 -5.25 12.67 4.25
N GLU A 83 -4.04 12.21 4.56
CA GLU A 83 -2.78 12.93 4.35
C GLU A 83 -2.13 12.59 3.01
N LEU A 84 -2.44 11.44 2.40
CA LEU A 84 -1.93 11.07 1.07
C LEU A 84 -2.51 11.97 -0.03
N VAL A 85 -1.64 12.64 -0.79
CA VAL A 85 -2.02 13.57 -1.89
C VAL A 85 -1.48 13.16 -3.26
N GLU A 86 -0.45 12.32 -3.31
CA GLU A 86 0.18 11.91 -4.56
C GLU A 86 0.77 10.50 -4.46
N VAL A 87 0.68 9.75 -5.56
CA VAL A 87 1.22 8.39 -5.70
C VAL A 87 1.86 8.32 -7.09
N ASN A 88 3.18 8.12 -7.13
CA ASN A 88 3.96 8.07 -8.36
C ASN A 88 4.85 6.83 -8.42
N LEU A 89 5.29 6.49 -9.63
CA LEU A 89 6.36 5.51 -9.82
C LEU A 89 7.68 6.09 -9.29
N ALA A 90 8.46 5.28 -8.56
CA ALA A 90 9.78 5.64 -8.06
C ALA A 90 10.87 5.52 -9.15
N MET A 91 10.69 6.25 -10.26
CA MET A 91 11.51 6.11 -11.47
C MET A 91 13.01 6.29 -11.18
N GLN A 92 13.37 7.25 -10.32
CA GLN A 92 14.76 7.54 -10.02
C GLN A 92 15.42 6.37 -9.29
N GLU A 93 14.71 5.76 -8.35
CA GLU A 93 15.17 4.63 -7.56
C GLU A 93 15.23 3.35 -8.40
N GLU A 94 14.22 3.11 -9.24
CA GLU A 94 14.20 1.97 -10.15
C GLU A 94 15.35 2.01 -11.15
N PHE A 95 15.61 3.17 -11.75
CA PHE A 95 16.71 3.32 -12.71
C PHE A 95 18.09 3.28 -12.04
N ARG A 96 18.22 3.75 -10.80
CA ARG A 96 19.45 3.60 -10.02
C ARG A 96 19.83 2.12 -9.86
N ASP A 97 18.83 1.25 -9.70
CA ASP A 97 19.02 -0.19 -9.60
C ASP A 97 18.98 -0.91 -10.96
N LYS A 98 19.10 -0.15 -12.07
CA LYS A 98 19.10 -0.65 -13.46
C LYS A 98 17.82 -1.38 -13.87
N VAL A 99 16.70 -1.12 -13.19
CA VAL A 99 15.39 -1.67 -13.56
C VAL A 99 14.78 -0.80 -14.66
N MET A 100 14.98 -1.21 -15.92
CA MET A 100 14.49 -0.44 -17.08
C MET A 100 13.06 -0.79 -17.49
N ASN A 101 12.60 -1.98 -17.13
CA ASN A 101 11.27 -2.46 -17.48
C ASN A 101 10.27 -2.11 -16.37
N LYS A 102 9.23 -1.33 -16.71
CA LYS A 102 8.17 -0.95 -15.76
C LYS A 102 7.44 -2.14 -15.14
N LYS A 103 7.42 -3.30 -15.81
CA LYS A 103 6.81 -4.53 -15.25
C LYS A 103 7.61 -5.09 -14.07
N ASP A 104 8.88 -4.76 -13.97
CA ASP A 104 9.78 -5.21 -12.91
C ASP A 104 9.92 -4.18 -11.77
N PHE A 105 9.15 -3.09 -11.81
CA PHE A 105 9.15 -2.09 -10.74
C PHE A 105 8.61 -2.68 -9.43
N THR A 106 9.16 -2.17 -8.33
CA THR A 106 8.87 -2.59 -6.97
C THR A 106 8.61 -1.43 -6.02
N ARG A 107 8.81 -0.18 -6.44
CA ARG A 107 8.73 1.00 -5.58
C ARG A 107 7.75 2.05 -6.09
N LEU A 108 7.07 2.66 -5.13
CA LEU A 108 6.22 3.83 -5.33
C LEU A 108 6.71 4.97 -4.45
N VAL A 109 6.58 6.19 -4.96
CA VAL A 109 6.73 7.42 -4.19
C VAL A 109 5.35 7.87 -3.75
N LEU A 110 5.18 8.03 -2.44
CA LEU A 110 3.98 8.55 -1.81
C LEU A 110 4.28 9.95 -1.29
N LYS A 111 3.38 10.91 -1.51
CA LYS A 111 3.52 12.27 -1.00
C LYS A 111 2.38 12.61 -0.05
N ASP A 112 2.72 13.22 1.07
CA ASP A 112 1.74 13.71 2.04
C ASP A 112 1.38 15.20 1.84
N THR A 113 0.38 15.67 2.59
CA THR A 113 -0.07 17.07 2.61
C THR A 113 0.99 18.06 3.09
N SER A 114 2.01 17.61 3.83
CA SER A 114 3.14 18.44 4.26
C SER A 114 4.24 18.55 3.19
N GLY A 115 4.08 17.84 2.06
CA GLY A 115 5.02 17.79 0.97
C GLY A 115 6.15 16.78 1.13
N ARG A 116 6.14 15.98 2.22
CA ARG A 116 7.13 14.92 2.43
C ARG A 116 6.88 13.77 1.46
N SER A 117 7.97 13.16 0.99
CA SER A 117 7.93 12.01 0.10
C SER A 117 8.48 10.76 0.78
N TYR A 118 7.77 9.66 0.60
CA TYR A 118 8.09 8.36 1.17
C TYR A 118 8.23 7.34 0.03
N ILE A 119 9.17 6.42 0.15
CA ILE A 119 9.40 5.39 -0.85
C ILE A 119 9.00 4.06 -0.23
N VAL A 120 7.89 3.50 -0.70
CA VAL A 120 7.41 2.21 -0.23
C VAL A 120 7.78 1.12 -1.22
N ARG A 121 8.12 -0.06 -0.71
CA ARG A 121 8.47 -1.23 -1.53
C ARG A 121 7.37 -2.28 -1.49
N MET A 122 7.14 -2.92 -2.63
CA MET A 122 6.22 -4.05 -2.81
C MET A 122 6.77 -5.09 -3.78
N GLU A 123 6.06 -6.20 -3.91
CA GLU A 123 6.36 -7.24 -4.87
C GLU A 123 6.09 -6.78 -6.30
N LYS A 124 7.01 -7.10 -7.23
CA LYS A 124 6.87 -6.77 -8.66
C LYS A 124 5.70 -7.51 -9.32
N GLY A 125 5.29 -7.04 -10.49
CA GLY A 125 4.25 -7.68 -11.29
C GLY A 125 2.84 -7.30 -10.86
N GLU A 126 1.92 -8.28 -10.82
CA GLU A 126 0.50 -8.07 -10.50
C GLU A 126 0.27 -7.39 -9.13
N PRO A 127 1.02 -7.73 -8.05
CA PRO A 127 0.88 -7.03 -6.78
C PRO A 127 1.17 -5.53 -6.87
N TYR A 128 2.30 -5.17 -7.50
CA TYR A 128 2.68 -3.79 -7.74
C TYR A 128 1.60 -3.01 -8.49
N GLN A 129 1.09 -3.58 -9.59
CA GLN A 129 0.07 -2.92 -10.41
C GLN A 129 -1.24 -2.73 -9.64
N GLY A 130 -1.68 -3.76 -8.91
CA GLY A 130 -2.89 -3.69 -8.11
C GLY A 130 -2.80 -2.64 -7.00
N ILE A 131 -1.69 -2.61 -6.26
CA ILE A 131 -1.45 -1.64 -5.20
C ILE A 131 -1.37 -0.22 -5.76
N TYR A 132 -0.59 -0.02 -6.84
CA TYR A 132 -0.47 1.28 -7.48
C TYR A 132 -1.82 1.86 -7.90
N GLN A 133 -2.66 1.05 -8.55
CA GLN A 133 -3.99 1.48 -9.02
C GLN A 133 -4.96 1.74 -7.87
N MET A 134 -4.88 0.94 -6.81
CA MET A 134 -5.67 1.13 -5.60
C MET A 134 -5.32 2.45 -4.90
N LEU A 135 -4.02 2.75 -4.72
CA LEU A 135 -3.57 4.00 -4.11
C LEU A 135 -3.89 5.22 -4.98
N HIS A 136 -3.75 5.10 -6.30
CA HIS A 136 -4.14 6.16 -7.22
C HIS A 136 -5.64 6.44 -7.16
N HIS A 137 -6.49 5.42 -7.01
CA HIS A 137 -7.92 5.60 -6.81
C HIS A 137 -8.23 6.37 -5.53
N ILE A 138 -7.56 6.04 -4.42
CA ILE A 138 -7.72 6.75 -3.14
C ILE A 138 -7.40 8.24 -3.28
N VAL A 139 -6.31 8.59 -3.95
CA VAL A 139 -5.95 10.00 -4.18
C VAL A 139 -6.94 10.68 -5.13
N SER A 140 -7.37 9.99 -6.18
CA SER A 140 -8.27 10.56 -7.20
C SER A 140 -9.69 10.79 -6.68
N SER A 141 -10.21 9.88 -5.85
CA SER A 141 -11.54 9.99 -5.25
C SER A 141 -11.63 11.18 -4.28
N LYS A 142 -10.54 11.51 -3.59
CA LYS A 142 -10.46 12.71 -2.74
C LYS A 142 -10.52 14.00 -3.56
N LYS A 143 -9.84 14.07 -4.71
CA LYS A 143 -9.86 15.25 -5.58
C LYS A 143 -11.25 15.53 -6.17
N ALA A 144 -12.06 14.50 -6.40
CA ALA A 144 -13.41 14.64 -6.94
C ALA A 144 -14.47 15.01 -5.89
N ALA A 145 -14.13 14.95 -4.59
CA ALA A 145 -15.01 15.32 -3.49
C ALA A 145 -14.89 16.80 -3.07
N HIS A 146 -14.01 17.56 -3.75
CA HIS A 146 -13.79 18.99 -3.61
C HIS A 146 -14.18 19.71 -4.90
#